data_AF-A0A950JDS5-F1
#
_entry.id   AF-A0A950JDS5-F1
#
_cell.length_a   1.000
_cell.length_b   1.000
_cell.length_c   1.000
_cell.angle_alpha   90.00
_cell.angle_beta   90.00
_cell.angle_gamma   90.00
#
_symmetry.space_group_name_H-M   'P 1'
#
loop_
_entity.id
_entity.type
_entity.pdbx_description
1 polymer ?
#
loop_
_entity_poly.entity_id
_entity_poly.type
_entity_poly.pdbx_seq_one_letter_code
_entity_poly.pdbx_strand_id
1 'polypeptide(L)'
;MRRATNRILILLALALLALGAAAQFALIHLPVPPLALIAAGAILGLLLIIARLPLVARRPVVFLLTLVVLAGLTGGLAYFQFFIKPNIVKGFIAAAFAPKPTAVVAEAAKVEDWSPELTAIGTLRAYQGVLIAPQAAGMVTAKHFESGEDVDVGALLINIDDSVEQADLANGLA
;
A
#
# COMPACT_ATOMS: atom_id res chain seq x y z
N MET A 1 -30.04 54.19 54.35
CA MET A 1 -29.56 53.83 52.99
C MET A 1 -29.08 52.37 52.84
N ARG A 2 -28.64 51.63 53.90
CA ARG A 2 -28.15 50.23 53.78
C ARG A 2 -29.20 49.16 53.38
N ARG A 3 -30.49 49.38 53.63
CA ARG A 3 -31.57 48.43 53.28
C ARG A 3 -31.88 48.37 51.78
N ALA A 4 -31.61 49.45 51.04
CA ALA A 4 -31.88 49.52 49.60
C ALA A 4 -30.86 48.73 48.78
N THR A 5 -29.57 48.84 49.11
CA THR A 5 -28.50 48.10 48.42
C THR A 5 -28.63 46.58 48.61
N ASN A 6 -29.02 46.11 49.81
CA ASN A 6 -29.30 44.68 50.03
C ASN A 6 -30.51 44.19 49.22
N ARG A 7 -31.55 45.01 49.06
CA ARG A 7 -32.71 44.66 48.23
C ARG A 7 -32.37 44.57 46.76
N ILE A 8 -31.53 45.47 46.25
CA ILE A 8 -31.08 45.47 44.85
C ILE A 8 -30.20 44.25 44.56
N LEU A 9 -29.29 43.87 45.48
CA LEU A 9 -28.46 42.68 45.32
C LEU A 9 -29.29 41.38 45.36
N ILE A 10 -30.32 41.31 46.21
CA ILE A 10 -31.23 40.15 46.25
C ILE A 10 -32.06 40.06 44.95
N LEU A 11 -32.53 41.19 44.43
CA LEU A 11 -33.29 41.22 43.17
C LEU A 11 -32.42 40.86 41.96
N LEU A 12 -31.17 41.32 41.92
CA LEU A 12 -30.21 40.94 40.86
C LEU A 12 -29.86 39.45 40.91
N ALA A 13 -29.73 38.88 42.11
CA ALA A 13 -29.50 37.45 42.30
C ALA A 13 -30.71 36.60 41.88
N LEU A 14 -31.93 37.08 42.16
CA LEU A 14 -33.17 36.43 41.72
C LEU A 14 -33.33 36.49 40.19
N ALA A 15 -32.89 37.58 39.57
CA ALA A 15 -32.87 37.72 38.11
C ALA A 15 -31.83 36.80 37.43
N LEU A 16 -30.64 36.65 38.02
CA LEU A 16 -29.62 35.70 37.53
C LEU A 16 -30.06 34.24 37.69
N LEU A 17 -30.77 33.91 38.76
CA LEU A 17 -31.35 32.58 38.98
C LEU A 17 -32.48 32.28 37.99
N ALA A 18 -33.30 33.27 37.66
CA ALA A 18 -34.32 33.17 36.62
C ALA A 18 -33.70 33.01 35.21
N LEU A 19 -32.58 33.69 34.94
CA LEU A 19 -31.86 33.59 33.66
C LEU A 19 -31.19 32.21 33.47
N GLY A 20 -30.66 31.63 34.56
CA GLY A 20 -30.14 30.26 34.57
C GLY A 20 -31.23 29.20 34.38
N ALA A 21 -32.41 29.39 34.98
CA ALA A 21 -33.57 28.50 34.79
C ALA A 21 -34.15 28.60 33.37
N ALA A 22 -34.15 29.80 32.76
CA ALA A 22 -34.61 30.01 31.39
C ALA A 22 -33.70 29.32 30.35
N ALA A 23 -32.40 29.19 30.63
CA ALA A 23 -31.47 28.46 29.76
C ALA A 23 -31.77 26.95 29.67
N GLN A 24 -32.56 26.39 30.60
CA GLN A 24 -32.94 24.98 30.60
C GLN A 24 -34.21 24.68 29.77
N PHE A 25 -34.98 25.71 29.38
CA PHE A 25 -36.28 25.53 28.71
C PHE A 25 -36.28 25.95 27.23
N ALA A 26 -35.18 26.55 26.74
CA ALA A 26 -35.06 26.93 25.34
C ALA A 26 -34.54 25.77 24.47
N LEU A 27 -35.41 25.38 23.53
CA LEU A 27 -35.37 24.34 22.48
C LEU A 27 -34.08 24.20 21.62
N ILE A 28 -32.87 24.19 22.18
CA ILE A 28 -31.63 23.85 21.48
C ILE A 28 -30.77 23.03 22.43
N HIS A 29 -30.52 21.76 22.08
CA HIS A 29 -29.52 20.95 22.77
C HIS A 29 -28.14 21.60 22.52
N LEU A 30 -27.74 22.50 23.39
CA LEU A 30 -26.33 22.77 23.60
C LEU A 30 -25.98 21.96 24.84
N PRO A 31 -24.99 21.04 24.78
CA PRO A 31 -24.54 20.34 25.98
C PRO A 31 -23.85 21.36 26.87
N VAL A 32 -24.64 22.08 27.68
CA VAL A 32 -24.10 22.95 28.71
C VAL A 32 -23.52 22.00 29.75
N PRO A 33 -22.19 21.96 29.93
CA PRO A 33 -21.58 20.98 30.80
C PRO A 33 -22.10 21.19 32.23
N PRO A 34 -22.36 20.14 33.01
CA PRO A 34 -22.83 20.26 34.40
C PRO A 34 -21.90 21.12 35.28
N LEU A 35 -20.65 21.32 34.84
CA LEU A 35 -19.70 22.29 35.41
C LEU A 35 -20.22 23.74 35.42
N ALA A 36 -21.03 24.16 34.46
CA ALA A 36 -21.59 25.51 34.40
C ALA A 36 -22.58 25.78 35.56
N LEU A 37 -23.31 24.75 35.99
CA LEU A 37 -24.22 24.84 37.15
C LEU A 37 -23.44 24.94 38.47
N ILE A 38 -22.34 24.19 38.60
CA ILE A 38 -21.45 24.27 39.76
C ILE A 38 -20.77 25.65 39.83
N ALA A 39 -20.34 26.18 38.67
CA ALA A 39 -19.76 27.51 38.58
C ALA A 39 -20.79 28.62 38.95
N ALA A 40 -22.02 28.53 38.45
CA ALA A 40 -23.09 29.47 38.79
C ALA A 40 -23.46 29.44 40.29
N GLY A 41 -23.53 28.24 40.88
CA GLY A 41 -23.76 28.07 42.33
C GLY A 41 -22.62 28.62 43.19
N ALA A 42 -21.36 28.41 42.77
CA ALA A 42 -20.20 28.96 43.45
C ALA A 42 -20.18 30.50 43.41
N ILE A 43 -20.50 31.10 42.26
CA ILE A 43 -20.59 32.56 42.09
C ILE A 43 -21.72 33.15 42.98
N LEU A 44 -22.85 32.46 43.10
CA LEU A 44 -23.97 32.89 43.94
C LEU A 44 -23.65 32.81 45.44
N GLY A 45 -23.00 31.74 45.88
CA GLY A 45 -22.51 31.60 47.27
C GLY A 45 -21.47 32.67 47.62
N LEU A 46 -20.59 32.98 46.68
CA LEU A 46 -19.54 33.98 46.78
C LEU A 46 -20.12 35.42 46.86
N LEU A 47 -21.16 35.72 46.09
CA LEU A 47 -21.92 36.99 46.18
C LEU A 47 -22.65 37.15 47.52
N LEU A 48 -23.21 36.07 48.07
CA LEU A 48 -23.87 36.07 49.38
C LEU A 48 -22.87 36.29 50.52
N ILE A 49 -21.66 35.76 50.41
CA ILE A 49 -20.56 36.01 51.35
C ILE A 49 -20.13 37.48 51.31
N ILE A 50 -19.92 38.05 50.12
CA ILE A 50 -19.58 39.49 49.96
C ILE A 50 -20.63 40.41 50.61
N ALA A 51 -21.91 40.04 50.57
CA ALA A 51 -23.00 40.82 51.17
C ALA A 51 -22.93 40.90 52.71
N ARG A 52 -22.25 39.95 53.38
CA ARG A 52 -22.10 39.86 54.84
C ARG A 52 -20.86 40.55 55.42
N LEU A 53 -19.89 41.03 54.62
CA LEU A 53 -18.62 41.62 55.13
C LEU A 53 -18.72 43.11 55.55
N PRO A 54 -17.87 43.67 56.43
CA PRO A 54 -17.86 45.09 56.76
C PRO A 54 -17.19 45.97 55.66
N LEU A 55 -17.71 47.18 55.42
CA LEU A 55 -17.49 48.03 54.24
C LEU A 55 -16.01 48.39 53.92
N VAL A 56 -15.09 48.37 54.88
CA VAL A 56 -13.68 48.75 54.69
C VAL A 56 -12.86 47.65 54.02
N ALA A 57 -13.19 46.37 54.26
CA ALA A 57 -12.50 45.21 53.67
C ALA A 57 -13.13 44.73 52.35
N ARG A 58 -14.28 45.27 51.94
CA ARG A 58 -15.03 44.79 50.75
C ARG A 58 -14.30 45.01 49.43
N ARG A 59 -13.60 46.14 49.25
CA ARG A 59 -12.96 46.50 47.97
C ARG A 59 -11.80 45.57 47.57
N PRO A 60 -10.80 45.30 48.43
CA PRO A 60 -9.72 44.39 48.07
C PRO A 60 -10.18 42.93 47.97
N VAL A 61 -11.15 42.51 48.81
CA VAL A 61 -11.68 41.14 48.79
C VAL A 61 -12.44 40.87 47.49
N VAL A 62 -13.29 41.79 47.03
CA VAL A 62 -14.01 41.64 45.77
C VAL A 62 -13.05 41.63 44.57
N PHE A 63 -12.00 42.45 44.61
CA PHE A 63 -11.00 42.50 43.53
C PHE A 63 -10.20 41.20 43.43
N LEU A 64 -9.66 40.69 44.53
CA LEU A 64 -8.93 39.42 44.57
C LEU A 64 -9.80 38.25 44.12
N LEU A 65 -11.05 38.24 44.57
CA LEU A 65 -12.03 37.20 44.24
C LEU A 65 -12.41 37.23 42.76
N THR A 66 -12.59 38.42 42.19
CA THR A 66 -12.84 38.58 40.74
C THR A 66 -11.65 38.08 39.92
N LEU A 67 -10.43 38.37 40.36
CA LEU A 67 -9.21 37.94 39.69
C LEU A 67 -9.06 36.41 39.73
N VAL A 68 -9.33 35.78 40.88
CA VAL A 68 -9.31 34.31 41.01
C VAL A 68 -10.38 33.64 40.14
N VAL A 69 -11.58 34.20 40.09
CA VAL A 69 -12.66 33.68 39.21
C VAL A 69 -12.27 33.83 37.74
N LEU A 70 -11.71 34.97 37.34
CA LEU A 70 -11.27 35.21 35.97
C LEU A 70 -10.12 34.26 35.59
N ALA A 71 -9.12 34.10 36.45
CA ALA A 71 -8.01 33.18 36.23
C ALA A 71 -8.49 31.72 36.14
N GLY A 72 -9.45 31.31 36.97
CA GLY A 72 -10.05 29.98 36.92
C GLY A 72 -10.87 29.75 35.63
N LEU A 73 -11.64 30.73 35.19
CA LEU A 73 -12.38 30.68 33.93
C LEU A 73 -11.45 30.61 32.72
N THR A 74 -10.44 31.47 32.66
CA THR A 74 -9.47 31.49 31.56
C THR A 74 -8.63 30.21 31.55
N GLY A 75 -8.15 29.75 32.71
CA GLY A 75 -7.39 28.51 32.82
C GLY A 75 -8.22 27.27 32.48
N GLY A 76 -9.46 27.19 32.95
CA GLY A 76 -10.38 26.09 32.64
C GLY A 76 -10.75 26.01 31.16
N LEU A 77 -11.03 27.17 30.53
CA LEU A 77 -11.30 27.24 29.09
C LEU A 77 -10.07 26.90 28.26
N ALA A 78 -8.88 27.39 28.65
CA ALA A 78 -7.64 27.04 27.99
C ALA A 78 -7.36 25.53 28.08
N TYR A 79 -7.54 24.91 29.26
CA TYR A 79 -7.36 23.48 29.43
C TYR A 79 -8.32 22.66 28.54
N PHE A 80 -9.59 23.05 28.49
CA PHE A 80 -10.58 22.40 27.63
C PHE A 80 -10.24 22.54 26.13
N GLN A 81 -9.78 23.72 25.73
CA GLN A 81 -9.45 24.02 24.33
C GLN A 81 -8.16 23.36 23.86
N PHE A 82 -7.11 23.31 24.70
CA PHE A 82 -5.78 22.82 24.32
C PHE A 82 -5.55 21.33 24.58
N PHE A 83 -6.28 20.70 25.52
CA PHE A 83 -6.07 19.28 25.85
C PHE A 83 -7.25 18.40 25.45
N ILE A 84 -8.49 18.79 25.79
CA ILE A 84 -9.65 17.91 25.62
C ILE A 84 -10.08 17.84 24.14
N LYS A 85 -10.29 18.99 23.50
CA LYS A 85 -10.69 19.04 22.08
C LYS A 85 -9.73 18.32 21.12
N PRO A 86 -8.40 18.56 21.16
CA PRO A 86 -7.50 17.90 20.22
C PRO A 86 -7.38 16.40 20.46
N ASN A 87 -7.51 15.91 21.70
CA ASN A 87 -7.49 14.47 21.97
C ASN A 87 -8.72 13.76 21.41
N ILE A 88 -9.90 14.37 21.54
CA ILE A 88 -11.14 13.85 20.97
C ILE A 88 -11.06 13.85 19.44
N VAL A 89 -10.66 14.98 18.83
CA VAL A 89 -10.56 15.11 17.37
C VAL A 89 -9.53 14.15 16.78
N LYS A 90 -8.37 13.96 17.43
CA LYS A 90 -7.37 12.96 17.01
C LYS A 90 -7.94 11.55 17.04
N GLY A 91 -8.68 11.18 18.09
CA GLY A 91 -9.34 9.87 18.17
C GLY A 91 -10.36 9.66 17.05
N PHE A 92 -11.17 10.67 16.76
CA PHE A 92 -12.15 10.61 15.66
C PHE A 92 -11.49 10.54 14.28
N ILE A 93 -10.43 11.32 14.01
CA ILE A 93 -9.71 11.27 12.74
C ILE A 93 -8.99 9.92 12.58
N ALA A 94 -8.35 9.41 13.63
CA ALA A 94 -7.69 8.10 13.59
C ALA A 94 -8.68 6.96 13.33
N ALA A 95 -9.90 7.03 13.88
CA ALA A 95 -10.95 6.03 13.64
C ALA A 95 -11.61 6.20 12.26
N ALA A 96 -11.82 7.43 11.79
CA ALA A 96 -12.49 7.71 10.52
C ALA A 96 -11.59 7.48 9.29
N PHE A 97 -10.28 7.73 9.44
CA PHE A 97 -9.28 7.58 8.39
C PHE A 97 -8.36 6.38 8.61
N ALA A 98 -8.78 5.41 9.43
CA ALA A 98 -8.09 4.13 9.52
C ALA A 98 -7.99 3.53 8.10
N PRO A 99 -6.77 3.20 7.62
CA PRO A 99 -6.60 2.62 6.29
C PRO A 99 -7.42 1.35 6.19
N LYS A 100 -8.44 1.36 5.31
CA LYS A 100 -9.22 0.15 5.04
C LYS A 100 -8.31 -0.85 4.33
N PRO A 101 -8.36 -2.15 4.68
CA PRO A 101 -7.61 -3.17 3.95
C PRO A 101 -7.97 -3.11 2.47
N THR A 102 -6.96 -2.91 1.62
CA THR A 102 -7.11 -2.99 0.17
C THR A 102 -7.18 -4.47 -0.22
N ALA A 103 -8.24 -4.85 -0.94
CA ALA A 103 -8.33 -6.20 -1.49
C ALA A 103 -7.25 -6.39 -2.55
N VAL A 104 -6.39 -7.38 -2.36
CA VAL A 104 -5.38 -7.81 -3.32
C VAL A 104 -5.65 -9.26 -3.69
N VAL A 105 -5.49 -9.59 -4.96
CA VAL A 105 -5.56 -10.97 -5.43
C VAL A 105 -4.15 -11.55 -5.35
N ALA A 106 -3.99 -12.62 -4.58
CA ALA A 106 -2.73 -13.34 -4.45
C ALA A 106 -2.97 -14.82 -4.72
N GLU A 107 -2.01 -15.46 -5.38
CA GLU A 107 -1.98 -16.90 -5.61
C GLU A 107 -0.71 -17.48 -4.98
N ALA A 108 -0.82 -18.70 -4.45
CA ALA A 108 0.31 -19.40 -3.86
C ALA A 108 1.27 -19.87 -4.96
N ALA A 109 2.56 -19.57 -4.81
CA ALA A 109 3.59 -20.08 -5.69
C ALA A 109 3.65 -21.61 -5.62
N LYS A 110 3.68 -22.27 -6.78
CA LYS A 110 3.82 -23.73 -6.91
C LYS A 110 5.14 -24.02 -7.62
N VAL A 111 5.79 -25.09 -7.19
CA VAL A 111 6.97 -25.62 -7.89
C VAL A 111 6.46 -26.54 -8.99
N GLU A 112 6.88 -26.27 -10.22
CA GLU A 112 6.55 -27.05 -11.40
C GLU A 112 7.84 -27.37 -12.15
N ASP A 113 7.96 -28.61 -12.62
CA ASP A 113 9.08 -29.06 -13.42
C ASP A 113 8.89 -28.61 -14.87
N TRP A 114 9.48 -27.47 -15.21
CA TRP A 114 9.46 -26.93 -16.57
C TRP A 114 10.70 -27.38 -17.34
N SER A 115 10.51 -28.19 -18.38
CA SER A 115 11.59 -28.61 -19.30
C SER A 115 11.63 -27.70 -20.53
N PRO A 116 12.64 -26.83 -20.70
CA PRO A 116 12.74 -25.99 -21.89
C PRO A 116 13.16 -26.83 -23.10
N GLU A 117 12.31 -26.88 -24.13
CA GLU A 117 12.68 -27.45 -25.42
C GLU A 117 13.30 -26.37 -26.31
N LEU A 118 14.42 -26.71 -26.97
CA LEU A 118 15.06 -25.85 -27.95
C LEU A 118 14.86 -26.42 -29.35
N THR A 119 14.06 -25.73 -30.16
CA THR A 119 13.88 -26.09 -31.57
C THR A 119 15.08 -25.61 -32.38
N ALA A 120 15.85 -26.55 -32.93
CA ALA A 120 16.95 -26.25 -33.84
C ALA A 120 16.60 -26.68 -35.27
N ILE A 121 16.95 -25.84 -36.25
CA ILE A 121 16.85 -26.17 -37.67
C ILE A 121 18.26 -26.49 -38.17
N GLY A 122 18.43 -27.66 -38.77
CA GLY A 122 19.71 -28.13 -39.32
C GLY A 122 19.55 -28.68 -40.73
N THR A 123 20.65 -28.73 -41.48
CA THR A 123 20.69 -29.37 -42.80
C THR A 123 21.40 -30.72 -42.69
N LEU A 124 20.83 -31.74 -43.33
CA LEU A 124 21.47 -33.05 -43.43
C LEU A 124 22.50 -33.05 -44.54
N ARG A 125 23.62 -33.74 -44.32
CA ARG A 125 24.68 -33.97 -45.30
C ARG A 125 25.09 -35.44 -45.25
N ALA A 126 25.55 -35.97 -46.38
CA ALA A 126 26.11 -37.32 -46.41
C ALA A 126 27.29 -37.42 -45.45
N TYR A 127 27.38 -38.52 -44.70
CA TYR A 127 28.51 -38.79 -43.80
C TYR A 127 29.82 -38.89 -44.59
N GLN A 128 29.77 -39.54 -45.75
CA GLN A 128 30.86 -39.66 -46.71
C GLN A 128 30.30 -39.51 -48.13
N GLY A 129 30.95 -38.68 -48.95
CA GLY A 129 30.68 -38.57 -50.38
C GLY A 129 31.97 -38.83 -51.12
N VAL A 130 31.95 -39.74 -52.09
CA VAL A 130 33.12 -40.10 -52.90
C VAL A 130 32.79 -39.84 -54.36
N LEU A 131 33.74 -39.24 -55.08
CA LEU A 131 33.67 -39.08 -56.53
C LEU A 131 34.52 -40.18 -57.16
N ILE A 132 33.89 -41.02 -57.98
CA ILE A 132 34.55 -42.15 -58.64
C ILE A 132 35.06 -41.65 -60.00
N ALA A 133 36.37 -41.78 -60.22
CA ALA A 133 37.02 -41.44 -61.48
C ALA A 133 37.75 -42.68 -62.05
N PRO A 134 37.77 -42.85 -63.38
CA PRO A 134 38.51 -43.94 -64.01
C PRO A 134 40.01 -43.76 -63.79
N GLN A 135 40.72 -44.85 -63.47
CA GLN A 135 42.18 -44.83 -63.30
C GLN A 135 42.95 -45.12 -64.60
N ALA A 136 42.31 -45.77 -65.56
CA ALA A 136 42.85 -46.07 -66.89
C ALA A 136 41.96 -45.44 -67.97
N ALA A 137 42.56 -45.07 -69.10
CA ALA A 137 41.84 -44.54 -70.25
C ALA A 137 41.26 -45.69 -71.08
N GLY A 138 39.97 -45.64 -71.38
CA GLY A 138 39.32 -46.63 -72.24
C GLY A 138 37.85 -46.32 -72.44
N MET A 139 37.19 -47.09 -73.31
CA MET A 139 35.76 -46.93 -73.57
C MET A 139 34.93 -47.76 -72.58
N VAL A 140 33.82 -47.20 -72.10
CA VAL A 140 32.90 -47.94 -71.20
C VAL A 140 32.19 -49.04 -71.99
N THR A 141 32.31 -50.30 -71.54
CA THR A 141 31.72 -51.47 -72.18
C THR A 141 30.46 -51.97 -71.47
N ALA A 142 30.39 -51.85 -70.14
CA ALA A 142 29.22 -52.24 -69.36
C ALA A 142 29.02 -51.39 -68.08
N LYS A 143 27.75 -51.24 -67.68
CA LYS A 143 27.29 -50.63 -66.41
C LYS A 143 26.66 -51.73 -65.55
N HIS A 144 27.08 -51.85 -64.30
CA HIS A 144 26.67 -52.92 -63.38
C HIS A 144 25.83 -52.46 -62.18
N PHE A 145 25.32 -51.22 -62.20
CA PHE A 145 24.47 -50.67 -61.15
C PHE A 145 23.31 -49.84 -61.73
N GLU A 146 22.23 -49.69 -60.98
CA GLU A 146 21.14 -48.77 -61.27
C GLU A 146 21.22 -47.47 -60.45
N SER A 147 20.67 -46.39 -61.00
CA SER A 147 20.72 -45.09 -60.35
C SER A 147 19.94 -45.11 -59.02
N GLY A 148 20.64 -44.83 -57.92
CA GLY A 148 20.08 -44.86 -56.57
C GLY A 148 20.11 -46.23 -55.89
N GLU A 149 20.76 -47.21 -56.50
CA GLU A 149 21.03 -48.51 -55.90
C GLU A 149 22.14 -48.41 -54.84
N ASP A 150 21.95 -49.12 -53.72
CA ASP A 150 22.99 -49.29 -52.71
C ASP A 150 23.99 -50.35 -53.18
N VAL A 151 25.28 -50.00 -53.17
CA VAL A 151 26.37 -50.87 -53.64
C VAL A 151 27.39 -51.10 -52.53
N ASP A 152 27.85 -52.35 -52.42
CA ASP A 152 28.87 -52.73 -51.44
C ASP A 152 30.28 -52.27 -51.86
N VAL A 153 31.17 -52.16 -50.87
CA VAL A 153 32.57 -51.83 -51.11
C VAL A 153 33.24 -52.93 -51.94
N GLY A 154 33.86 -52.53 -53.06
CA GLY A 154 34.51 -53.45 -53.99
C GLY A 154 33.57 -54.04 -55.05
N ALA A 155 32.30 -53.64 -55.07
CA ALA A 155 31.40 -53.98 -56.16
C ALA A 155 31.92 -53.44 -57.51
N LEU A 156 31.79 -54.24 -58.56
CA LEU A 156 32.08 -53.81 -59.91
C LEU A 156 30.99 -52.84 -60.37
N LEU A 157 31.37 -51.60 -60.68
CA LEU A 157 30.42 -50.57 -61.10
C LEU A 157 30.39 -50.39 -62.62
N ILE A 158 31.57 -50.30 -63.24
CA ILE A 158 31.74 -50.01 -64.66
C ILE A 158 32.87 -50.87 -65.20
N ASN A 159 32.66 -51.52 -66.35
CA ASN A 159 33.74 -52.11 -67.12
C ASN A 159 34.23 -51.13 -68.18
N ILE A 160 35.54 -51.02 -68.26
CA ILE A 160 36.27 -50.30 -69.30
C ILE A 160 36.88 -51.36 -70.23
N ASP A 161 36.97 -51.08 -71.53
CA ASP A 161 37.62 -51.95 -72.51
C ASP A 161 39.07 -52.23 -72.07
N ASP A 162 39.31 -53.46 -71.63
CA ASP A 162 40.58 -53.98 -71.12
C ASP A 162 41.25 -54.94 -72.12
N SER A 163 40.86 -54.90 -73.40
CA SER A 163 41.33 -55.87 -74.41
C SER A 163 42.85 -55.85 -74.62
N VAL A 164 43.50 -54.68 -74.47
CA VAL A 164 44.95 -54.55 -74.57
C VAL A 164 45.62 -55.14 -73.32
N GLU A 165 45.11 -54.80 -72.14
CA GLU A 165 45.61 -55.29 -70.86
C GLU A 165 45.48 -56.82 -70.74
N GLN A 166 44.36 -57.39 -71.21
CA GLN A 166 44.15 -58.83 -71.27
C GLN A 166 45.11 -59.52 -72.25
N ALA A 167 45.41 -58.89 -73.39
CA ALA A 167 46.37 -59.43 -74.35
C ALA A 167 47.81 -59.41 -73.80
N ASP A 168 48.20 -58.32 -73.12
CA ASP A 168 49.51 -58.21 -72.48
C ASP A 168 49.66 -59.22 -71.34
N LEU A 169 48.59 -59.43 -70.56
CA LEU A 169 48.54 -60.47 -69.52
C LEU A 169 48.71 -61.88 -70.11
N ALA A 170 48.03 -62.18 -71.22
CA ALA A 170 48.14 -63.49 -71.89
C ALA A 170 49.54 -63.75 -72.47
N ASN A 171 50.24 -62.69 -72.91
CA ASN A 171 51.60 -62.76 -73.43
C ASN A 171 52.68 -62.77 -72.32
N GLY A 172 52.29 -62.65 -71.05
CA GLY A 172 53.21 -62.61 -69.91
C GLY A 172 54.03 -61.32 -69.81
N LEU A 173 53.49 -60.22 -70.34
CA LEU A 173 54.13 -58.89 -70.37
C LEU A 173 53.67 -57.97 -69.23
N ALA A 174 52.82 -58.48 -68.33
CA ALA A 174 52.27 -57.77 -67.17
C ALA A 174 53.21 -57.78 -65.94
#